data_AF-A0A8H6RFZ9-F1
#
_entry.id   AF-A0A8H6RFZ9-F1
#
_cell.length_a   1.000
_cell.length_b   1.000
_cell.length_c   1.000
_cell.angle_alpha   90.00
_cell.angle_beta   90.00
_cell.angle_gamma   90.00
#
_symmetry.space_group_name_H-M   'P 1'
#
loop_
_entity.id
_entity.type
_entity.pdbx_description
1 polymer ?
#
loop_
_entity_poly.entity_id
_entity_poly.type
_entity_poly.pdbx_seq_one_letter_code
_entity_poly.pdbx_strand_id
1 'polypeptide(L)'
;NYNHQRWIPPSHEPTHLDNTMARLSGLQRDVLSLYRSCLRAARKKPASTRGNFENFARREFEKNIHMDRKDFSTIEFLLRKGQRQLETFQAENITNIAG
;
A
#
# COMPACT_ATOMS: atom_id res chain seq x y z
N ASN A 1 24.30 -44.64 40.27
CA ASN A 1 25.03 -43.40 39.92
C ASN A 1 24.42 -42.78 38.67
N TYR A 2 23.34 -42.00 38.84
CA TYR A 2 22.83 -41.12 37.80
C TYR A 2 23.16 -39.69 38.21
N ASN A 3 24.03 -39.07 37.42
CA ASN A 3 24.55 -37.73 37.63
C ASN A 3 23.45 -36.71 37.30
N HIS A 4 22.94 -36.00 38.31
CA HIS A 4 21.99 -34.90 38.17
C HIS A 4 22.70 -33.66 37.60
N GLN A 5 23.04 -33.69 36.31
CA GLN A 5 23.33 -32.48 35.57
C GLN A 5 22.02 -32.00 34.95
N ARG A 6 21.43 -30.99 35.61
CA ARG A 6 20.27 -30.25 35.14
C ARG A 6 20.55 -29.76 33.72
N TRP A 7 19.82 -30.31 32.74
CA TRP A 7 19.68 -29.65 31.45
C TRP A 7 18.93 -28.34 31.72
N ILE A 8 19.65 -27.22 31.71
CA ILE A 8 19.05 -25.89 31.75
C ILE A 8 18.69 -25.58 30.29
N PRO A 9 17.39 -25.50 29.93
CA PRO A 9 17.00 -24.97 28.63
C PRO A 9 17.54 -23.54 28.52
N PRO A 10 18.06 -23.11 27.35
CA PRO A 10 18.39 -21.70 27.12
C PRO A 10 17.18 -20.83 27.46
N SER A 11 17.26 -20.14 28.60
CA SER A 11 16.24 -19.24 29.09
C SER A 11 16.22 -18.02 28.19
N HIS A 12 15.20 -17.95 27.32
CA HIS A 12 14.74 -16.75 26.63
C HIS A 12 15.87 -15.89 26.05
N GLU A 13 16.48 -16.34 24.94
CA GLU A 13 16.96 -15.34 23.99
C GLU A 13 15.72 -14.58 23.51
N PRO A 14 15.65 -13.25 23.71
CA PRO A 14 14.69 -12.46 22.98
C PRO A 14 15.08 -12.65 21.53
N THR A 15 14.33 -13.46 20.79
CA THR A 15 14.32 -13.33 19.34
C THR A 15 13.99 -11.86 19.12
N HIS A 16 14.99 -11.08 18.73
CA HIS A 16 14.85 -9.75 18.17
C HIS A 16 14.06 -9.92 16.86
N LEU A 17 12.78 -10.30 16.99
CA LEU A 17 11.71 -9.85 16.13
C LEU A 17 11.57 -8.36 16.45
N ASP A 18 12.60 -7.62 16.06
CA ASP A 18 12.49 -6.25 15.70
C ASP A 18 11.58 -6.28 14.46
N ASN A 19 10.29 -6.46 14.72
CA ASN A 19 9.23 -5.93 13.92
C ASN A 19 9.32 -4.40 14.06
N THR A 20 10.47 -3.85 13.69
CA THR A 20 10.64 -2.47 13.29
C THR A 20 9.74 -2.36 12.09
N MET A 21 8.46 -2.04 12.33
CA MET A 21 7.63 -1.41 11.32
C MET A 21 8.40 -0.15 10.91
N ALA A 22 9.27 -0.29 9.91
CA ALA A 22 10.14 0.76 9.46
C ALA A 22 9.25 1.96 9.21
N ARG A 23 9.57 3.07 9.89
CA ARG A 23 8.74 4.27 9.83
C ARG A 23 8.67 4.70 8.37
N LEU A 24 7.48 4.57 7.78
CA LEU A 24 7.24 5.02 6.42
C LEU A 24 7.57 6.50 6.31
N SER A 25 8.28 6.89 5.24
CA SER A 25 8.51 8.29 4.91
C SER A 25 7.19 9.01 4.63
N GLY A 26 7.18 10.35 4.68
CA GLY A 26 5.99 11.13 4.31
C GLY A 26 5.46 10.74 2.94
N LEU A 27 6.35 10.69 1.95
CA LEU A 27 6.01 10.32 0.58
C LEU A 27 5.44 8.90 0.45
N GLN A 28 6.00 7.92 1.18
CA GLN A 28 5.46 6.57 1.20
C GLN A 28 4.04 6.52 1.80
N ARG A 29 3.80 7.31 2.85
CA ARG A 29 2.45 7.44 3.43
C ARG A 29 1.48 8.06 2.43
N ASP A 30 1.92 9.07 1.68
CA ASP A 30 1.09 9.73 0.68
C ASP A 30 0.72 8.78 -0.47
N VAL A 31 1.67 7.97 -0.94
CA VAL A 31 1.42 6.91 -1.94
C VAL A 31 0.37 5.93 -1.45
N LEU A 32 0.51 5.42 -0.22
CA LEU A 32 -0.47 4.50 0.36
C LEU A 32 -1.82 5.18 0.65
N SER A 33 -1.82 6.46 1.01
CA SER A 33 -3.02 7.25 1.24
C SER A 33 -3.81 7.41 -0.05
N LEU A 34 -3.13 7.77 -1.15
CA LEU A 34 -3.73 7.88 -2.47
C LEU A 34 -4.33 6.54 -2.91
N TYR A 35 -3.57 5.44 -2.81
CA TYR A 35 -4.07 4.11 -3.17
C TYR A 35 -5.36 3.73 -2.42
N ARG A 36 -5.37 3.91 -1.08
CA ARG A 36 -6.56 3.65 -0.27
C ARG A 36 -7.71 4.56 -0.64
N SER A 37 -7.44 5.81 -1.01
CA SER A 37 -8.46 6.77 -1.42
C SER A 37 -9.10 6.38 -2.76
N CYS A 38 -8.33 5.86 -3.72
CA CYS A 38 -8.86 5.25 -4.94
C CYS A 38 -9.82 4.09 -4.63
N LEU A 39 -9.42 3.17 -3.75
CA LEU A 39 -10.29 2.05 -3.36
C LEU A 39 -11.54 2.50 -2.60
N ARG A 40 -11.47 3.56 -1.80
CA ARG A 40 -12.66 4.13 -1.14
C ARG A 40 -13.59 4.78 -2.15
N ALA A 41 -13.06 5.51 -3.13
CA ALA A 41 -13.86 6.09 -4.20
C ALA A 41 -14.53 5.02 -5.06
N ALA A 42 -13.82 3.95 -5.40
CA ALA A 42 -14.37 2.80 -6.13
C ALA A 42 -15.58 2.18 -5.41
N ARG A 43 -15.55 2.07 -4.07
CA ARG A 43 -16.68 1.54 -3.28
C ARG A 43 -17.95 2.39 -3.39
N LYS A 44 -17.84 3.69 -3.68
CA LYS A 44 -18.99 4.58 -3.92
C LYS A 44 -19.63 4.37 -5.30
N LYS A 45 -18.95 3.66 -6.22
CA LYS A 45 -19.47 3.38 -7.56
C LYS A 45 -20.37 2.14 -7.56
N PRO A 46 -21.25 1.99 -8.58
CA PRO A 46 -22.10 0.82 -8.74
C PRO A 46 -21.31 -0.48 -8.69
N ALA A 47 -21.90 -1.55 -8.12
CA ALA A 47 -21.22 -2.83 -7.96
C ALA A 47 -20.74 -3.44 -9.29
N SER A 48 -21.47 -3.19 -10.39
CA SER A 48 -21.14 -3.67 -11.73
C SER A 48 -19.86 -3.06 -12.31
N THR A 49 -19.54 -1.82 -11.95
CA THR A 49 -18.38 -1.08 -12.50
C THR A 49 -17.26 -0.89 -11.50
N ARG A 50 -17.49 -1.13 -10.21
CA ARG A 50 -16.50 -1.04 -9.13
C ARG A 50 -15.21 -1.79 -9.44
N GLY A 51 -15.32 -3.00 -9.98
CA GLY A 51 -14.16 -3.82 -10.34
C GLY A 51 -13.22 -3.13 -11.33
N ASN A 52 -13.76 -2.35 -12.26
CA ASN A 52 -12.95 -1.61 -13.25
C ASN A 52 -12.12 -0.52 -12.56
N PHE A 53 -12.69 0.20 -11.60
CA PHE A 53 -11.96 1.21 -10.81
C PHE A 53 -10.87 0.60 -9.94
N GLU A 54 -11.15 -0.54 -9.28
CA GLU A 54 -10.15 -1.24 -8.46
C GLU A 54 -9.00 -1.80 -9.31
N ASN A 55 -9.31 -2.40 -10.46
CA ASN A 55 -8.33 -2.94 -11.40
C ASN A 55 -7.47 -1.83 -12.01
N PHE A 56 -8.08 -0.72 -12.43
CA PHE A 56 -7.34 0.44 -12.92
C PHE A 56 -6.36 0.97 -11.88
N ALA A 57 -6.82 1.19 -10.64
CA ALA A 57 -5.96 1.65 -9.56
C ALA A 57 -4.82 0.65 -9.29
N ARG A 58 -5.12 -0.66 -9.26
CA ARG A 58 -4.08 -1.68 -9.08
C ARG A 58 -3.04 -1.64 -10.18
N ARG A 59 -3.46 -1.66 -11.45
CA ARG A 59 -2.56 -1.64 -12.62
C ARG A 59 -1.65 -0.42 -12.63
N GLU A 60 -2.18 0.77 -12.33
CA GLU A 60 -1.38 2.00 -12.32
C GLU A 60 -0.29 1.98 -11.24
N PHE A 61 -0.58 1.43 -10.06
CA PHE A 61 0.41 1.31 -8.99
C PHE A 61 1.41 0.18 -9.26
N GLU A 62 0.97 -0.96 -9.80
CA GLU A 62 1.84 -2.09 -10.18
C GLU A 62 2.87 -1.70 -11.24
N LYS A 63 2.49 -0.88 -12.24
CA LYS A 63 3.44 -0.35 -13.26
C LYS A 63 4.65 0.35 -12.65
N ASN A 64 4.51 0.92 -11.46
CA ASN A 64 5.52 1.76 -10.81
C ASN A 64 6.13 1.10 -9.56
N ILE A 65 5.82 -0.17 -9.27
CA ILE A 65 6.27 -0.85 -8.03
C ILE A 65 7.79 -1.06 -7.99
N HIS A 66 8.42 -1.16 -9.16
CA HIS A 66 9.87 -1.36 -9.32
C HIS A 66 10.67 -0.05 -9.44
N MET A 67 10.00 1.10 -9.36
CA MET A 67 10.66 2.41 -9.39
C MET A 67 11.60 2.57 -8.19
N ASP A 68 12.72 3.28 -8.40
CA ASP A 68 13.62 3.62 -7.31
C ASP A 68 12.89 4.50 -6.28
N ARG A 69 12.97 4.11 -5.00
CA ARG A 69 12.37 4.84 -3.87
C ARG A 69 12.99 6.23 -3.68
N LYS A 70 14.16 6.49 -4.27
CA LYS A 70 14.86 7.78 -4.26
C LYS A 70 14.49 8.69 -5.42
N ASP A 71 13.71 8.22 -6.40
CA ASP A 71 13.20 9.05 -7.49
C ASP A 71 12.00 9.90 -7.00
N PHE A 72 12.29 10.83 -6.08
CA PHE A 72 11.28 11.65 -5.42
C PHE A 72 10.48 12.49 -6.43
N SER A 73 11.14 13.03 -7.45
CA SER A 73 10.51 13.87 -8.47
C SER A 73 9.46 13.11 -9.28
N THR A 74 9.77 11.89 -9.73
CA THR A 74 8.81 11.05 -10.45
C THR A 74 7.67 10.60 -9.53
N ILE A 75 7.97 10.20 -8.29
CA ILE A 75 6.93 9.81 -7.32
C ILE A 75 5.97 10.98 -7.06
N GLU A 76 6.48 12.19 -6.82
CA GLU A 76 5.64 13.37 -6.60
C GLU A 76 4.79 13.72 -7.81
N PHE A 77 5.37 13.63 -9.02
CA PHE A 77 4.61 13.84 -10.26
C PHE A 77 3.45 12.85 -10.37
N LEU A 78 3.71 11.56 -10.14
CA LEU A 78 2.69 10.51 -10.19
C LEU A 78 1.63 10.68 -9.11
N LEU A 79 2.01 11.09 -7.89
CA LEU A 79 1.08 11.42 -6.82
C LEU A 79 0.12 12.55 -7.24
N ARG A 80 0.66 13.67 -7.74
CA ARG A 80 -0.14 14.80 -8.21
C ARG A 80 -1.06 14.38 -9.36
N LYS A 81 -0.56 13.59 -10.31
CA LYS A 81 -1.35 13.06 -11.44
C LYS A 81 -2.49 12.17 -10.95
N GLY A 82 -2.20 11.22 -10.06
CA GLY A 82 -3.19 10.28 -9.53
C GLY A 82 -4.25 10.97 -8.67
N GLN A 83 -3.87 11.99 -7.89
CA GLN A 83 -4.81 12.80 -7.12
C GLN A 83 -5.83 13.53 -8.04
N ARG A 84 -5.38 14.14 -9.14
CA ARG A 84 -6.26 14.77 -10.14
C ARG A 84 -7.20 13.75 -10.80
N GLN A 85 -6.69 12.56 -11.13
CA GLN A 85 -7.52 11.48 -11.67
C GLN A 85 -8.58 11.02 -10.66
N LEU A 86 -8.20 10.89 -9.39
CA LEU A 86 -9.12 10.51 -8.32
C LEU A 86 -10.24 11.55 -8.14
N GLU A 87 -9.92 12.84 -8.13
CA GLU A 87 -10.91 13.93 -8.07
C GLU A 87 -11.89 13.84 -9.24
N THR A 88 -11.38 13.59 -10.44
CA THR A 88 -12.20 13.40 -11.64
C THR A 88 -13.15 12.21 -11.47
N PHE A 89 -12.62 11.05 -11.05
CA PHE A 89 -13.42 9.84 -10.87
C PHE A 89 -14.39 9.91 -9.69
N GLN A 90 -14.17 10.77 -8.71
CA GLN A 90 -15.11 10.98 -7.62
C GLN A 90 -16.36 11.74 -8.05
N ALA A 91 -16.32 12.46 -9.18
CA ALA A 91 -17.50 13.13 -9.72
C ALA A 91 -18.63 12.12 -10.00
N GLU A 92 -19.87 12.53 -9.68
CA GLU A 92 -21.05 11.65 -9.72
C GLU A 92 -21.41 11.19 -11.13
N ASN A 93 -21.08 12.01 -12.13
CA ASN A 93 -21.32 11.72 -13.54
C ASN A 93 -20.40 10.64 -14.12
N ILE A 94 -19.31 10.28 -13.43
CA ILE A 94 -18.40 9.21 -13.88
C ILE A 94 -18.79 7.90 -13.21
N THR A 95 -19.51 7.05 -13.94
CA THR A 95 -20.03 5.78 -13.42
C THR A 95 -19.23 4.56 -13.87
N ASN A 96 -18.40 4.69 -14.92
CA ASN A 96 -17.55 3.62 -15.44
C ASN A 96 -16.24 4.16 -16.01
N ILE A 97 -15.20 3.32 -16.00
CA ILE A 97 -13.94 3.54 -16.69
C ILE A 97 -13.54 2.25 -17.43
N ALA A 98 -12.76 2.37 -18.51
CA ALA A 98 -12.16 1.21 -19.15
C ALA A 98 -11.15 0.56 -18.19
N GLY A 99 -11.40 -0.69 -17.82
CA GLY A 99 -10.56 -1.49 -16.91
C GLY A 99 -9.28 -1.98 -17.54
#